data_AF-A0A7C4RDU8-F1
#
_entry.id   AF-A0A7C4RDU8-F1
#
_cell.length_a   1.000
_cell.length_b   1.000
_cell.length_c   1.000
_cell.angle_alpha   90.00
_cell.angle_beta   90.00
_cell.angle_gamma   90.00
#
_symmetry.space_group_name_H-M   'P 1'
#
loop_
_entity.id
_entity.type
_entity.pdbx_description
1 polymer ?
#
loop_
_entity_poly.entity_id
_entity_poly.type
_entity_poly.pdbx_seq_one_letter_code
_entity_poly.pdbx_strand_id
1 'polypeptide(L)'
;MSSSKEGSCCTFCSKYLPNGTFQWIGYCTVEGKITVSKASCDRFVEVDWKKVLDEIGWIHCLTCKKPIYSETELVSHAGHILAFNVCSDDVASEDSPCGD
;
A
#
# COMPACT_ATOMS: atom_id res chain seq x y z
N MET A 1 10.82 -13.42 21.78
CA MET A 1 11.49 -12.12 21.63
C MET A 1 10.66 -11.31 20.64
N SER A 2 9.69 -10.57 21.16
CA SER A 2 8.71 -9.83 20.35
C SER A 2 9.26 -8.43 20.15
N SER A 3 9.99 -8.21 19.05
CA SER A 3 10.39 -6.86 18.66
C SER A 3 9.16 -6.12 18.16
N SER A 4 8.50 -5.43 19.09
CA SER A 4 7.54 -4.38 18.83
C SER A 4 8.22 -3.29 18.03
N LYS A 5 8.19 -3.37 16.69
CA LYS A 5 8.34 -2.19 15.86
C LYS A 5 7.06 -1.38 16.04
N GLU A 6 7.09 -0.39 16.93
CA GLU A 6 6.05 0.64 17.00
C GLU A 6 6.03 1.38 15.67
N GLY A 7 5.08 0.98 14.83
CA GLY A 7 4.90 1.51 13.49
C GLY A 7 3.90 0.64 12.77
N SER A 8 2.93 1.28 12.13
CA SER A 8 1.91 0.72 11.25
C SER A 8 2.39 -0.51 10.45
N CYS A 9 2.27 -1.72 11.01
CA CYS A 9 2.85 -2.92 10.39
C CYS A 9 2.14 -3.28 9.08
N CYS A 10 0.86 -2.92 8.95
CA CYS A 10 0.08 -3.26 7.78
C CYS A 10 0.56 -2.53 6.52
N THR A 11 1.13 -1.32 6.62
CA THR A 11 1.59 -0.57 5.42
C THR A 11 2.76 -1.22 4.71
N PHE A 12 3.42 -2.20 5.34
CA PHE A 12 4.52 -2.98 4.77
C PHE A 12 4.13 -4.45 4.52
N CYS A 13 2.84 -4.77 4.66
CA CYS A 13 2.32 -6.12 4.52
C CYS A 13 1.85 -6.37 3.09
N SER A 14 2.24 -7.51 2.52
CA SER A 14 1.87 -7.92 1.15
C SER A 14 0.37 -8.19 1.00
N LYS A 15 -0.33 -8.32 2.12
CA LYS A 15 -1.78 -8.57 2.18
C LYS A 15 -2.59 -7.30 2.39
N TYR A 16 -1.95 -6.15 2.46
CA TYR A 16 -2.60 -4.87 2.72
C TYR A 16 -2.45 -3.95 1.51
N LEU A 17 -3.57 -3.44 1.03
CA LEU A 17 -3.63 -2.47 -0.06
C LEU A 17 -3.90 -1.08 0.54
N PRO A 18 -2.88 -0.21 0.65
CA PRO A 18 -3.07 1.11 1.23
C PRO A 18 -3.99 1.98 0.33
N ASN A 19 -4.76 2.87 0.95
CA ASN A 19 -5.43 3.94 0.22
C ASN A 19 -4.40 4.98 -0.26
N GLY A 20 -4.57 5.49 -1.48
CA GLY A 20 -3.63 6.43 -2.10
C GLY A 20 -3.53 7.79 -1.38
N THR A 21 -4.61 8.19 -0.71
CA THR A 21 -4.73 9.45 0.05
C THR A 21 -4.37 9.23 1.51
N PHE A 22 -5.02 8.27 2.18
CA PHE A 22 -4.87 8.00 3.61
C PHE A 22 -4.13 6.67 3.84
N GLN A 23 -2.81 6.71 3.89
CA GLN A 23 -1.95 5.51 3.93
C GLN A 23 -2.20 4.59 5.14
N TRP A 24 -2.71 5.14 6.24
CA TRP A 24 -3.06 4.37 7.44
C TRP A 24 -4.43 3.66 7.34
N ILE A 25 -5.19 3.88 6.27
CA ILE A 25 -6.43 3.16 5.96
C ILE A 25 -6.23 2.38 4.66
N GLY A 26 -6.73 1.15 4.59
CA GLY A 26 -6.53 0.31 3.42
C GLY A 26 -7.30 -0.99 3.51
N TYR A 27 -7.26 -1.78 2.45
CA TYR A 27 -7.95 -3.06 2.39
C TYR A 27 -7.03 -4.18 2.86
N CYS A 28 -7.46 -4.96 3.85
CA CYS A 28 -6.78 -6.18 4.26
C CYS A 28 -7.41 -7.38 3.54
N THR A 29 -6.65 -7.98 2.62
CA THR A 29 -7.11 -9.16 1.84
C THR A 29 -7.39 -10.38 2.72
N VAL A 30 -6.78 -10.46 3.90
CA VAL A 30 -7.02 -11.56 4.86
C VAL A 30 -8.32 -11.37 5.64
N GLU A 31 -8.66 -10.13 6.02
CA GLU A 31 -9.91 -9.84 6.72
C GLU A 31 -11.08 -9.57 5.76
N GLY A 32 -10.80 -9.37 4.47
CA GLY A 32 -11.80 -9.11 3.44
C GLY A 32 -12.47 -7.74 3.57
N LYS A 33 -11.87 -6.79 4.30
CA LYS A 33 -12.47 -5.49 4.64
C LYS A 33 -11.46 -4.36 4.67
N ILE A 34 -11.97 -3.13 4.59
CA ILE A 34 -11.20 -1.92 4.92
C ILE A 34 -10.87 -1.94 6.41
N THR A 35 -9.61 -1.69 6.75
CA THR A 35 -9.11 -1.60 8.11
C THR A 35 -8.13 -0.44 8.23
N VAL A 36 -8.01 0.07 9.46
CA VAL A 36 -6.90 0.93 9.84
C VAL A 36 -5.68 0.05 10.06
N SER A 37 -4.51 0.56 9.68
CA SER A 37 -3.23 -0.08 9.95
C SER A 37 -3.03 -0.24 11.46
N LYS A 38 -2.65 -1.46 11.87
CA LYS A 38 -2.46 -1.82 13.27
C LYS A 38 -1.00 -1.65 13.67
N ALA A 39 -0.75 -1.42 14.95
CA ALA A 39 0.61 -1.40 15.50
C ALA A 39 1.29 -2.79 15.40
N SER A 40 0.51 -3.86 15.47
CA SER A 40 0.97 -5.24 15.29
C SER A 40 -0.09 -6.10 14.59
N CYS A 41 0.35 -7.15 13.90
CA CYS A 41 -0.50 -8.09 13.20
C CYS A 41 0.19 -9.47 13.13
N ASP A 42 -0.42 -10.50 13.71
CA ASP A 42 0.11 -11.88 13.67
C ASP A 42 0.15 -12.49 12.26
N ARG A 43 -0.60 -11.89 11.33
CA ARG A 43 -0.68 -12.32 9.92
C ARG A 43 0.16 -11.43 9.00
N PHE A 44 1.07 -10.64 9.57
CA PHE A 44 1.98 -9.80 8.81
C PHE A 44 2.88 -10.66 7.92
N VAL A 45 2.98 -10.28 6.66
CA VAL A 45 3.90 -10.87 5.69
C VAL A 45 4.58 -9.73 4.96
N GLU A 46 5.88 -9.56 5.19
CA GLU A 46 6.67 -8.49 4.55
C GLU A 46 6.60 -8.59 3.02
N VAL A 47 6.53 -7.44 2.35
CA VAL A 47 6.55 -7.39 0.88
C VAL A 47 7.98 -7.56 0.38
N ASP A 48 8.17 -8.48 -0.55
CA ASP A 48 9.39 -8.55 -1.35
C ASP A 48 9.32 -7.53 -2.48
N TRP A 49 9.73 -6.28 -2.19
CA TRP A 49 9.64 -5.18 -3.15
C TRP A 49 10.51 -5.40 -4.39
N LYS A 50 11.60 -6.16 -4.30
CA LYS A 50 12.42 -6.49 -5.48
C LYS A 50 11.63 -7.36 -6.44
N LYS A 51 10.97 -8.40 -5.91
CA LYS A 51 10.10 -9.26 -6.70
C LYS A 51 8.93 -8.49 -7.31
N VAL A 52 8.29 -7.62 -6.54
CA VAL A 52 7.20 -6.76 -7.05
C VAL A 52 7.70 -5.86 -8.20
N LEU A 53 8.88 -5.27 -8.06
CA LEU A 53 9.46 -4.44 -9.11
C LEU A 53 9.76 -5.24 -10.39
N ASP A 54 10.28 -6.47 -10.25
CA ASP A 54 10.56 -7.37 -11.36
C ASP A 54 9.26 -7.81 -12.09
N GLU A 55 8.21 -8.15 -11.34
CA GLU A 55 6.94 -8.63 -11.91
C GLU A 55 6.07 -7.50 -12.49
N ILE A 56 6.00 -6.34 -11.82
CA ILE A 56 5.11 -5.23 -12.18
C ILE A 56 5.83 -4.16 -13.02
N GLY A 57 7.15 -4.06 -12.90
CA GLY A 57 7.98 -3.05 -13.57
C GLY A 57 8.04 -1.69 -12.88
N TRP A 58 7.21 -1.44 -11.87
CA TRP A 58 7.20 -0.18 -11.12
C TRP A 58 6.58 -0.32 -9.73
N ILE A 59 6.94 0.60 -8.83
CA ILE A 59 6.37 0.72 -7.48
C ILE A 59 6.08 2.19 -7.22
N HIS A 60 4.95 2.52 -6.61
CA HIS A 60 4.68 3.87 -6.14
C HIS A 60 5.19 4.10 -4.73
N CYS A 61 6.07 5.07 -4.54
CA CYS A 61 6.42 5.57 -3.22
C CYS A 61 5.36 6.58 -2.76
N LEU A 62 4.50 6.17 -1.84
CA LEU A 62 3.45 7.05 -1.30
C LEU A 62 4.01 8.14 -0.39
N THR A 63 5.19 7.94 0.21
CA THR A 63 5.91 8.97 0.99
C THR A 63 6.44 10.08 0.08
N CYS A 64 7.07 9.72 -1.04
CA CYS A 64 7.65 10.69 -1.98
C CYS A 64 6.66 11.18 -3.04
N LYS A 65 5.52 10.49 -3.20
CA LYS A 65 4.54 10.69 -4.29
C LYS A 65 5.18 10.54 -5.68
N LYS A 66 6.07 9.55 -5.82
CA LYS A 66 6.83 9.28 -7.05
C LYS A 66 6.90 7.79 -7.35
N PRO A 67 6.87 7.38 -8.62
CA PRO A 67 7.14 6.01 -9.02
C PRO A 67 8.64 5.70 -8.94
N ILE A 68 8.96 4.46 -8.60
CA ILE A 68 10.28 3.83 -8.53
C ILE A 68 10.32 2.79 -9.65
N TYR A 69 11.33 2.84 -10.51
CA TYR A 69 11.45 1.94 -11.67
C TYR A 69 12.70 1.06 -11.64
N SER A 70 13.53 1.16 -10.59
CA SER A 70 14.83 0.50 -10.56
C SER A 70 15.21 0.05 -9.16
N GLU A 71 15.89 -1.09 -9.06
CA GLU A 71 16.34 -1.63 -7.78
C GLU A 71 17.26 -0.66 -7.04
N THR A 72 18.12 0.06 -7.76
CA THR A 72 19.00 1.08 -7.18
C THR A 72 18.22 2.21 -6.50
N GLU A 73 17.11 2.64 -7.11
CA GLU A 73 16.24 3.66 -6.54
C GLU A 73 15.47 3.09 -5.34
N LEU A 74 15.01 1.83 -5.43
CA LEU A 74 14.30 1.14 -4.36
C LEU A 74 15.09 1.13 -3.03
N VAL A 75 16.41 0.93 -3.08
CA VAL A 75 17.27 0.95 -1.88
C VAL A 75 17.23 2.32 -1.17
N SER A 76 17.18 3.41 -1.93
CA SER A 76 17.08 4.76 -1.38
C SER A 76 15.73 5.05 -0.71
N HIS A 77 14.74 4.17 -0.90
CA HIS A 77 13.39 4.29 -0.37
C HIS A 77 13.09 3.28 0.76
N ALA A 78 14.15 2.69 1.35
CA ALA A 78 14.01 1.82 2.50
C ALA A 78 13.29 2.56 3.66
N GLY A 79 12.20 1.97 4.16
CA GLY A 79 11.38 2.56 5.23
C GLY A 79 10.30 3.54 4.75
N HIS A 80 10.25 3.87 3.45
CA HIS A 80 9.10 4.59 2.89
C HIS A 80 7.89 3.67 2.72
N ILE A 81 6.71 4.28 2.65
CA ILE A 81 5.48 3.55 2.37
C ILE A 81 5.38 3.36 0.86
N LEU A 82 5.49 2.11 0.43
CA LEU A 82 5.48 1.70 -0.96
C LEU A 82 4.16 0.99 -1.30
N ALA A 83 3.71 1.11 -2.54
CA ALA A 83 2.52 0.43 -3.04
C ALA A 83 2.67 0.17 -4.54
N PHE A 84 2.33 -1.03 -5.00
CA PHE A 84 2.19 -1.33 -6.43
C PHE A 84 0.71 -1.29 -6.87
N ASN A 85 -0.20 -1.36 -5.90
CA ASN A 85 -1.62 -1.23 -6.10
C ASN A 85 -2.21 -0.47 -4.91
N VAL A 86 -3.11 0.47 -5.17
CA VAL A 86 -3.80 1.24 -4.13
C VAL A 86 -5.26 0.84 -4.13
N CYS A 87 -5.88 0.79 -2.96
CA CYS A 87 -7.33 0.66 -2.90
C CYS A 87 -7.92 1.96 -3.43
N SER A 88 -8.34 1.98 -4.70
CA SER A 88 -9.09 3.08 -5.28
C SER A 88 -10.42 3.23 -4.55
N ASP A 89 -10.73 4.46 -4.18
CA ASP A 89 -12.07 4.85 -3.76
C ASP A 89 -12.88 5.04 -5.06
N ASP A 90 -13.46 3.96 -5.58
CA ASP A 90 -14.41 4.02 -6.69
C ASP A 90 -15.72 4.67 -6.18
N VAL A 91 -15.68 6.00 -6.03
CA VAL A 91 -16.83 6.86 -5.70
C VAL A 91 -16.68 8.10 -6.57
N ALA A 92 -17.52 8.42 -7.56
CA ALA A 92 -18.72 7.81 -8.07
C ALA A 92 -18.68 7.98 -9.60
N SER A 93 -19.22 7.04 -10.36
CA SER A 93 -19.69 7.37 -11.70
C SER A 93 -20.80 8.41 -11.51
N GLU A 94 -20.50 9.69 -11.74
CA GLU A 94 -21.53 10.69 -11.97
C GLU A 94 -22.31 10.25 -13.20
N ASP A 95 -23.44 9.58 -12.97
CA ASP A 95 -24.48 9.41 -14.00
C ASP A 95 -25.07 10.80 -14.25
N SER A 96 -24.41 11.57 -15.10
CA SER A 96 -25.03 12.69 -15.82
C SER A 96 -25.20 12.20 -17.25
N PRO A 97 -26.44 12.02 -17.74
CA PRO A 97 -27.19 13.19 -18.16
C PRO A 97 -28.73 13.05 -18.07
N CYS A 98 -29.43 14.10 -17.62
CA CYS A 98 -30.64 14.50 -18.33
C CYS A 98 -30.81 16.01 -18.17
N GLY A 99 -30.46 16.74 -19.23
CA GLY A 99 -30.95 18.10 -19.40
C GLY A 99 -32.47 18.07 -19.55
N ASP A 100 -33.12 19.05 -18.95
CA ASP A 100 -34.49 19.47 -19.28
C ASP A 100 -34.42 20.53 -20.39
#